data_AF-A0A183TYT6-F1
#
_entry.id   AF-A0A183TYT6-F1
#
_cell.length_a   1.000
_cell.length_b   1.000
_cell.length_c   1.000
_cell.angle_alpha   90.00
_cell.angle_beta   90.00
_cell.angle_gamma   90.00
#
_symmetry.space_group_name_H-M   'P 1'
#
loop_
_entity.id
_entity.type
_entity.pdbx_description
1 polymer ?
#
loop_
_entity_poly.entity_id
_entity_poly.type
_entity_poly.pdbx_seq_one_letter_code
_entity_poly.pdbx_strand_id
1 'polypeptide(L)'
;MRLPDTKLDNRLENVNDDESAAKSETLDNAEWYHGRLSRRNAAELLQDNGDFLVRLARSKTDCSLKVVLSAKWEGRHYHFEIRERHGFFCVEEVYFDSVVNLVRHYLSKQCPLTRRSGALIKEPVGRVQFLDEPFILRGAINVMVACLIIIFLYICSVL
;
A
#
# COMPACT_ATOMS: atom_id res chain seq x y z
N MET A 1 15.18 16.24 74.10
CA MET A 1 15.20 14.84 73.59
C MET A 1 14.42 14.84 72.28
N ARG A 2 14.99 14.23 71.24
CA ARG A 2 14.76 14.45 69.79
C ARG A 2 13.29 14.55 69.33
N LEU A 3 13.01 15.55 68.50
CA LEU A 3 11.91 15.56 67.52
C LEU A 3 12.28 14.63 66.35
N PRO A 4 11.34 13.85 65.79
CA PRO A 4 11.43 13.39 64.42
C PRO A 4 10.55 14.28 63.53
N ASP A 5 11.20 15.14 62.75
CA ASP A 5 10.66 15.69 61.51
C ASP A 5 10.50 14.55 60.49
N THR A 6 9.31 14.39 59.91
CA THR A 6 9.17 13.86 58.54
C THR A 6 7.87 14.33 57.92
N LYS A 7 7.90 15.60 57.47
CA LYS A 7 7.13 16.01 56.29
C LYS A 7 7.89 15.50 55.08
N LEU A 8 7.43 14.42 54.47
CA LEU A 8 7.74 14.13 53.07
C LEU A 8 6.42 13.74 52.37
N ASP A 9 5.72 14.78 51.94
CA ASP A 9 4.75 14.67 50.86
C ASP A 9 5.56 14.31 49.60
N ASN A 10 5.49 13.05 49.19
CA ASN A 10 6.07 12.57 47.93
C ASN A 10 4.95 11.96 47.09
N ARG A 11 3.90 12.75 46.86
CA ARG A 11 2.94 12.53 45.77
C ARG A 11 3.55 13.11 44.49
N LEU A 12 4.41 12.35 43.83
CA LEU A 12 4.69 12.38 42.39
C LEU A 12 5.87 11.45 42.10
N GLU A 13 5.57 10.24 41.63
CA GLU A 13 6.27 9.59 40.52
C GLU A 13 5.32 8.47 40.02
N ASN A 14 4.61 8.69 38.90
CA ASN A 14 5.01 8.32 37.53
C ASN A 14 4.93 6.79 37.35
N VAL A 15 4.34 6.18 36.31
CA VAL A 15 4.03 6.58 34.94
C VAL A 15 2.83 5.72 34.50
N ASN A 16 2.04 6.25 33.57
CA ASN A 16 0.91 5.57 32.93
C ASN A 16 1.31 4.21 32.34
N ASP A 17 0.75 3.11 32.88
CA ASP A 17 0.84 1.76 32.30
C ASP A 17 -0.27 1.49 31.25
N ASP A 18 -0.98 2.52 30.78
CA ASP A 18 -1.99 2.44 29.70
C ASP A 18 -1.44 2.88 28.33
N GLU A 19 -0.14 2.71 28.08
CA GLU A 19 0.51 2.99 26.79
C GLU A 19 1.03 1.71 26.12
N SER A 20 0.15 0.72 25.91
CA SER A 20 0.51 -0.54 25.24
C SER A 20 -0.45 -1.00 24.13
N ALA A 21 -1.01 -0.08 23.33
CA ALA A 21 -1.80 -0.50 22.15
C ALA A 21 -1.83 0.46 20.94
N ALA A 22 -1.16 1.62 21.00
CA ALA A 22 -0.95 2.45 19.82
C ALA A 22 0.48 2.24 19.31
N LYS A 23 0.80 1.01 18.92
CA LYS A 23 1.98 0.77 18.08
C LYS A 23 1.82 1.71 16.89
N SER A 24 2.71 2.69 16.74
CA SER A 24 2.75 3.58 15.59
C SER A 24 2.76 2.70 14.34
N GLU A 25 1.58 2.51 13.73
CA GLU A 25 1.44 1.72 12.52
C GLU A 25 2.11 2.50 11.41
N THR A 26 3.39 2.21 11.19
CA THR A 26 4.15 2.75 10.07
C THR A 26 3.58 2.18 8.77
N LEU A 27 3.62 2.99 7.71
CA LEU A 27 3.16 2.58 6.38
C LEU A 27 3.80 1.25 5.94
N ASP A 28 5.07 1.03 6.28
CA ASP A 28 5.82 -0.18 5.91
C ASP A 28 5.32 -1.46 6.61
N ASN A 29 4.62 -1.33 7.74
CA ASN A 29 4.03 -2.45 8.46
C ASN A 29 2.62 -2.80 7.95
N ALA A 30 2.01 -1.96 7.12
CA ALA A 30 0.68 -2.22 6.60
C ALA A 30 0.70 -3.38 5.59
N GLU A 31 -0.17 -4.37 5.78
CA GLU A 31 -0.29 -5.52 4.88
C GLU A 31 -0.71 -5.14 3.47
N TRP A 32 -1.53 -4.09 3.32
CA TRP A 32 -2.00 -3.54 2.06
C TRP A 32 -1.00 -2.59 1.38
N TYR A 33 0.17 -2.37 2.00
CA TYR A 33 1.25 -1.60 1.40
C TYR A 33 2.23 -2.51 0.67
N HIS A 34 2.40 -2.28 -0.64
CA HIS A 34 3.19 -3.13 -1.54
C HIS A 34 4.56 -2.54 -1.90
N GLY A 35 4.92 -1.37 -1.36
CA GLY A 35 6.14 -0.67 -1.79
C GLY A 35 6.08 -0.33 -3.28
N ARG A 36 7.17 -0.55 -4.02
CA ARG A 36 7.23 -0.24 -5.47
C ARG A 36 6.43 -1.28 -6.25
N LEU A 37 5.29 -0.87 -6.80
CA LEU A 37 4.44 -1.73 -7.62
C LEU A 37 3.95 -0.99 -8.86
N SER A 38 4.05 -1.65 -10.01
CA SER A 38 3.61 -1.07 -11.29
C SER A 38 2.08 -0.94 -11.33
N ARG A 39 1.57 -0.03 -12.16
CA ARG A 39 0.12 0.12 -12.37
C ARG A 39 -0.52 -1.18 -12.87
N ARG A 40 0.19 -1.90 -13.75
CA ARG A 40 -0.27 -3.16 -14.34
C ARG A 40 -0.38 -4.25 -13.29
N ASN A 41 0.69 -4.48 -12.51
CA ASN A 41 0.71 -5.52 -11.48
C ASN A 41 -0.34 -5.22 -10.40
N ALA A 42 -0.53 -3.95 -10.05
CA ALA A 42 -1.61 -3.55 -9.14
C ALA A 42 -2.99 -3.93 -9.69
N ALA A 43 -3.26 -3.70 -10.98
CA ALA A 43 -4.54 -4.09 -11.58
C ALA A 43 -4.73 -5.62 -11.63
N GLU A 44 -3.67 -6.39 -11.84
CA GLU A 44 -3.71 -7.86 -11.82
C GLU A 44 -4.03 -8.42 -10.42
N LEU A 45 -3.62 -7.72 -9.35
CA LEU A 45 -3.92 -8.09 -7.97
C LEU A 45 -5.33 -7.76 -7.52
N LEU A 46 -5.92 -6.68 -8.05
CA LEU A 46 -7.25 -6.21 -7.67
C LEU A 46 -8.31 -6.98 -8.46
N GLN A 47 -8.91 -7.99 -7.85
CA GLN A 47 -9.81 -8.93 -8.54
C GLN A 47 -11.27 -8.57 -8.33
N ASP A 48 -11.64 -8.17 -7.12
CA ASP A 48 -13.02 -7.95 -6.72
C ASP A 48 -13.35 -6.47 -6.53
N ASN A 49 -14.65 -6.19 -6.45
CA ASN A 49 -15.16 -4.84 -6.27
C ASN A 49 -14.99 -4.38 -4.83
N GLY A 50 -14.19 -3.33 -4.62
CA GLY A 50 -13.81 -2.82 -3.31
C GLY A 50 -12.39 -3.20 -2.90
N ASP A 51 -11.72 -4.04 -3.67
CA ASP A 51 -10.31 -4.36 -3.47
C ASP A 51 -9.48 -3.09 -3.55
N PHE A 52 -8.52 -2.96 -2.66
CA PHE A 52 -7.54 -1.88 -2.71
C PHE A 52 -6.16 -2.28 -2.20
N LEU A 53 -5.17 -1.49 -2.61
CA LEU A 53 -3.80 -1.55 -2.10
C LEU A 53 -3.13 -0.19 -2.22
N VAL A 54 -2.06 0.03 -1.46
CA VAL A 54 -1.22 1.24 -1.56
C VAL A 54 0.15 0.86 -2.09
N ARG A 55 0.65 1.65 -3.03
CA ARG A 55 1.93 1.43 -3.70
C ARG A 55 2.67 2.72 -3.96
N LEU A 56 3.98 2.62 -4.13
CA LEU A 56 4.85 3.65 -4.67
C LEU A 56 4.86 3.57 -6.19
N ALA A 57 4.49 4.68 -6.83
CA ALA A 57 4.54 4.86 -8.27
C ALA A 57 5.62 5.87 -8.64
N ARG A 58 6.32 5.64 -9.76
CA ARG A 58 7.21 6.64 -10.33
C ARG A 58 6.38 7.72 -11.04
N SER A 59 6.61 8.96 -10.66
CA SER A 59 6.10 10.13 -11.36
C SER A 59 6.74 10.24 -12.75
N LYS A 60 5.94 10.63 -13.75
CA LYS A 60 6.39 10.78 -15.14
C LYS A 60 7.22 12.04 -15.36
N THR A 61 7.05 13.05 -14.53
CA THR A 61 7.57 14.40 -14.78
C THR A 61 8.89 14.66 -14.06
N ASP A 62 9.02 14.21 -12.82
CA ASP A 62 10.16 14.52 -11.95
C ASP A 62 10.94 13.27 -11.50
N CYS A 63 10.61 12.09 -12.05
CA CYS A 63 11.18 10.80 -11.65
C CYS A 63 11.05 10.45 -10.15
N SER A 64 10.31 11.23 -9.36
CA SER A 64 10.12 11.02 -7.92
C SER A 64 9.14 9.87 -7.66
N LEU A 65 9.18 9.34 -6.44
CA LEU A 65 8.21 8.34 -5.98
C LEU A 65 7.02 9.04 -5.32
N LYS A 66 5.81 8.65 -5.73
CA LYS A 66 4.55 9.12 -5.17
C LYS A 66 3.80 7.95 -4.55
N VAL A 67 3.15 8.18 -3.42
CA VAL A 67 2.25 7.22 -2.80
C VAL A 67 0.92 7.23 -3.56
N VAL A 68 0.47 6.05 -4.00
CA VAL A 68 -0.73 5.88 -4.82
C VAL A 68 -1.60 4.80 -4.22
N LEU A 69 -2.85 5.14 -3.92
CA LEU A 69 -3.90 4.19 -3.58
C LEU A 69 -4.51 3.66 -4.88
N SER A 70 -4.42 2.35 -5.10
CA SER A 70 -5.05 1.68 -6.24
C SER A 70 -6.24 0.88 -5.74
N ALA A 71 -7.38 1.02 -6.41
CA ALA A 71 -8.62 0.33 -6.03
C ALA A 71 -9.38 -0.15 -7.26
N LYS A 72 -10.15 -1.23 -7.11
CA LYS A 72 -11.10 -1.69 -8.12
C LYS A 72 -12.52 -1.39 -7.67
N TRP A 73 -13.26 -0.67 -8.49
CA TRP A 73 -14.64 -0.29 -8.20
C TRP A 73 -15.47 -0.32 -9.49
N GLU A 74 -16.65 -0.92 -9.43
CA GLU A 74 -17.61 -1.07 -10.54
C GLU A 74 -16.95 -1.58 -11.83
N GLY A 75 -16.09 -2.59 -11.69
CA GLY A 75 -15.39 -3.22 -12.82
C GLY A 75 -14.26 -2.37 -13.42
N ARG A 76 -13.91 -1.23 -12.82
CA ARG A 76 -12.85 -0.34 -13.27
C ARG A 76 -11.73 -0.23 -12.24
N HIS A 77 -10.50 -0.05 -12.72
CA HIS A 77 -9.35 0.21 -11.86
C HIS A 77 -9.12 1.72 -11.74
N TYR A 78 -8.99 2.18 -10.51
CA TYR A 78 -8.70 3.57 -10.16
C TYR A 78 -7.34 3.66 -9.47
N HIS A 79 -6.66 4.78 -9.69
CA HIS A 79 -5.37 5.08 -9.08
C HIS A 79 -5.37 6.52 -8.60
N PHE A 80 -5.35 6.70 -7.29
CA PHE A 80 -5.42 7.98 -6.62
C PHE A 80 -4.07 8.31 -6.01
N GLU A 81 -3.48 9.44 -6.40
CA GLU A 81 -2.27 9.94 -5.75
C GLU A 81 -2.63 10.48 -4.36
N ILE A 82 -1.93 9.98 -3.34
CA ILE A 82 -1.98 10.54 -1.99
C ILE A 82 -0.97 11.68 -1.94
N ARG A 83 -1.48 12.90 -1.84
CA ARG A 83 -0.69 14.13 -1.81
C ARG A 83 -0.35 14.46 -0.37
N GLU A 84 0.91 14.84 -0.15
CA GLU A 84 1.36 15.41 1.11
C GLU A 84 1.34 16.95 1.01
N ARG A 85 0.72 17.61 1.99
CA ARG A 85 0.64 19.06 2.11
C ARG A 85 0.80 19.46 3.57
N HIS A 86 1.84 20.23 3.88
CA HIS A 86 2.08 20.76 5.23
C HIS A 86 2.16 19.66 6.31
N GLY A 87 2.69 18.48 5.97
CA GLY A 87 2.77 17.31 6.86
C GLY A 87 1.50 16.47 6.96
N PHE A 88 0.44 16.84 6.25
CA PHE A 88 -0.81 16.07 6.18
C PHE A 88 -0.97 15.37 4.83
N PHE A 89 -1.63 14.22 4.84
CA PHE A 89 -1.89 13.39 3.67
C PHE A 89 -3.35 13.50 3.23
N CYS A 90 -3.60 13.64 1.93
CA CYS A 90 -4.96 13.67 1.36
C CYS A 90 -5.03 13.05 -0.04
N VAL A 91 -6.20 12.47 -0.37
CA VAL A 91 -6.55 12.14 -1.76
C VAL A 91 -7.28 13.30 -2.41
N GLU A 92 -8.28 13.87 -1.74
CA GLU A 92 -9.12 14.98 -2.23
C GLU A 92 -9.04 16.22 -1.32
N GLU A 93 -10.06 16.45 -0.47
CA GLU A 93 -10.18 17.63 0.41
C GLU A 93 -10.02 17.31 1.91
N VAL A 94 -10.01 16.02 2.29
CA VAL A 94 -9.86 15.59 3.69
C VAL A 94 -8.39 15.29 3.99
N TYR A 95 -7.88 15.88 5.07
CA TYR A 95 -6.49 15.79 5.51
C TYR A 95 -6.34 14.84 6.70
N PHE A 96 -5.23 14.09 6.72
CA PHE A 96 -4.93 13.10 7.75
C PHE A 96 -3.46 13.18 8.17
N ASP A 97 -3.16 12.85 9.42
CA ASP A 97 -1.78 12.87 9.96
C ASP A 97 -0.90 11.74 9.37
N SER A 98 -1.52 10.68 8.84
CA SER A 98 -0.81 9.57 8.23
C SER A 98 -1.64 8.91 7.13
N VAL A 99 -0.95 8.23 6.20
CA VAL A 99 -1.60 7.40 5.16
C VAL A 99 -2.43 6.27 5.78
N VAL A 100 -1.99 5.70 6.90
CA VAL A 100 -2.73 4.65 7.60
C VAL A 100 -4.05 5.19 8.16
N ASN A 101 -4.04 6.39 8.76
CA ASN A 101 -5.25 7.04 9.25
C ASN A 101 -6.21 7.38 8.10
N LEU A 102 -5.66 7.83 6.97
CA LEU A 102 -6.43 8.06 5.74
C LEU A 102 -7.16 6.79 5.30
N VAL A 103 -6.45 5.66 5.15
CA VAL A 103 -7.05 4.40 4.71
C VAL A 103 -8.10 3.92 5.73
N ARG A 104 -7.77 3.96 7.03
CA ARG A 104 -8.70 3.57 8.11
C ARG A 104 -9.98 4.39 8.09
N HIS A 105 -9.89 5.68 7.80
CA HIS A 105 -11.07 6.54 7.66
C HIS A 105 -11.99 6.07 6.53
N TYR A 106 -11.46 5.86 5.32
CA TYR A 106 -12.27 5.43 4.18
C TYR A 106 -12.85 4.01 4.36
N LEU A 107 -12.11 3.11 5.00
CA LEU A 107 -12.61 1.78 5.36
C LEU A 107 -13.75 1.82 6.38
N SER A 108 -13.61 2.63 7.43
CA SER A 108 -14.62 2.72 8.50
C SER A 108 -15.87 3.49 8.08
N LYS A 109 -15.71 4.58 7.33
CA LYS A 109 -16.83 5.43 6.89
C LYS A 109 -17.54 4.91 5.66
N GLN A 110 -16.90 4.00 4.89
CA GLN A 110 -17.44 3.51 3.63
C GLN A 110 -17.91 4.67 2.74
N CYS A 111 -17.05 5.67 2.58
CA CYS A 111 -17.29 6.88 1.79
C CYS A 111 -16.37 6.91 0.54
N PRO A 112 -16.78 7.58 -0.54
CA PRO A 112 -16.02 7.58 -1.78
C PRO A 112 -14.69 8.34 -1.63
N LEU A 113 -13.62 7.80 -2.24
CA LEU A 113 -12.28 8.40 -2.22
C LEU A 113 -12.23 9.78 -2.89
N THR A 114 -13.01 9.95 -3.96
CA THR A 114 -13.22 11.24 -4.62
C THR A 114 -14.66 11.35 -5.08
N ARG A 115 -15.22 12.56 -5.13
CA ARG A 115 -16.59 12.77 -5.62
C ARG A 115 -16.78 12.34 -7.06
N ARG A 116 -15.73 12.50 -7.89
CA ARG A 116 -15.76 12.17 -9.32
C ARG A 116 -15.78 10.67 -9.60
N SER A 117 -14.99 9.90 -8.85
CA SER A 117 -14.88 8.46 -9.07
C SER A 117 -16.03 7.69 -8.44
N GLY A 118 -16.59 8.17 -7.32
CA GLY A 118 -17.50 7.40 -6.49
C GLY A 118 -16.88 6.12 -5.89
N ALA A 119 -15.57 5.93 -6.05
CA ALA A 119 -14.90 4.67 -5.74
C ALA A 119 -14.76 4.49 -4.22
N LEU A 120 -15.17 3.33 -3.75
CA LEU A 120 -15.13 2.91 -2.34
C LEU A 120 -14.06 1.83 -2.15
N ILE A 121 -13.48 1.76 -0.96
CA ILE A 121 -12.53 0.71 -0.58
C ILE A 121 -13.13 -0.15 0.54
N LYS A 122 -12.90 -1.46 0.46
CA LYS A 122 -13.48 -2.45 1.36
C LYS A 122 -12.44 -3.47 1.80
N GLU A 123 -11.86 -4.18 0.84
CA GLU A 123 -11.01 -5.33 1.13
C GLU A 123 -9.53 -5.00 0.84
N PRO A 124 -8.65 -5.10 1.84
CA PRO A 124 -7.22 -4.89 1.63
C PRO A 124 -6.62 -6.09 0.89
N VAL A 125 -5.91 -5.82 -0.20
CA VAL A 125 -5.12 -6.84 -0.88
C VAL A 125 -3.73 -6.89 -0.25
N GLY A 126 -3.44 -8.01 0.40
CA GLY A 126 -2.17 -8.25 1.10
C GLY A 126 -0.95 -8.19 0.18
N ARG A 127 0.19 -7.82 0.76
CA ARG A 127 1.49 -7.66 0.09
C ARG A 127 1.93 -8.95 -0.58
N VAL A 128 2.08 -8.90 -1.90
CA VAL A 128 2.69 -9.98 -2.66
C VAL A 128 4.12 -9.57 -2.97
N GLN A 129 5.09 -10.40 -2.60
CA GLN A 129 6.47 -10.20 -3.02
C GLN A 129 6.57 -10.50 -4.50
N PHE A 130 6.38 -9.49 -5.34
CA PHE A 130 6.84 -9.57 -6.72
C PHE A 130 8.35 -9.51 -6.65
N LEU A 131 9.00 -10.67 -6.82
CA LEU A 131 10.33 -10.65 -7.41
C LEU A 131 10.15 -9.89 -8.71
N ASP A 132 10.76 -8.71 -8.81
CA ASP A 132 10.86 -7.93 -10.05
C ASP A 132 11.63 -8.81 -11.05
N GLU A 133 10.98 -9.84 -11.57
CA GLU A 133 11.54 -10.64 -12.64
C GLU A 133 11.74 -9.66 -13.78
N PRO A 134 13.00 -9.42 -14.20
CA PRO A 134 13.28 -8.40 -15.19
C PRO A 134 12.40 -8.72 -16.40
N PHE A 135 11.78 -7.70 -16.99
CA PHE A 135 10.88 -7.82 -18.15
C PHE A 135 11.45 -8.72 -19.27
N ILE A 136 12.78 -8.84 -19.34
CA ILE A 136 13.53 -9.74 -20.21
C ILE A 136 13.18 -11.22 -19.97
N LEU A 137 13.01 -11.68 -18.73
CA LEU A 137 12.87 -13.11 -18.43
C LEU A 137 11.54 -13.67 -18.94
N ARG A 138 10.43 -12.95 -18.76
CA ARG A 138 9.11 -13.39 -19.25
C ARG A 138 9.04 -13.37 -20.78
N GLY A 139 9.71 -12.40 -21.42
CA GLY A 139 9.86 -12.36 -22.88
C GLY A 139 10.79 -13.47 -23.41
N ALA A 140 11.93 -13.68 -22.75
CA ALA A 140 12.92 -14.68 -23.11
C ALA A 140 12.39 -16.11 -22.96
N ILE A 141 11.55 -16.38 -21.95
CA ILE A 141 10.86 -17.67 -21.79
C ILE A 141 9.92 -17.91 -22.96
N ASN A 142 9.10 -16.93 -23.35
CA ASN A 142 8.21 -17.08 -24.51
C ASN A 142 8.99 -17.30 -25.82
N VAL A 143 10.10 -16.58 -26.02
CA VAL A 143 10.98 -16.75 -27.18
C VAL A 143 11.66 -18.12 -27.16
N MET A 144 12.18 -18.56 -26.01
CA MET A 144 12.79 -19.89 -25.84
C MET A 144 11.80 -21.00 -26.16
N VAL A 145 10.57 -20.92 -25.63
CA VAL A 145 9.52 -21.90 -25.90
C VAL A 145 9.13 -21.92 -27.38
N ALA A 146 9.00 -20.74 -28.01
CA ALA A 146 8.73 -20.65 -29.45
C ALA A 146 9.87 -21.27 -30.28
N CYS A 147 11.13 -21.01 -29.92
CA CYS A 147 12.28 -21.62 -30.57
C CYS A 147 12.28 -23.15 -30.43
N LEU A 148 12.00 -23.68 -29.24
CA LEU A 148 11.92 -25.13 -29.02
C LEU A 148 10.79 -25.77 -29.84
N ILE A 149 9.64 -25.13 -29.95
CA ILE A 149 8.53 -25.60 -30.79
C ILE A 149 8.93 -25.61 -32.27
N ILE A 150 9.55 -24.53 -32.76
CA ILE A 150 9.99 -24.44 -34.15
C ILE A 150 11.05 -25.49 -34.47
N ILE A 151 12.03 -25.68 -33.58
CA ILE A 151 13.08 -26.70 -33.72
C ILE A 151 12.46 -28.10 -33.72
N PHE A 152 11.52 -28.38 -32.82
CA PHE A 152 10.82 -29.67 -32.77
C PHE A 152 10.04 -29.95 -34.05
N LEU A 153 9.29 -28.97 -34.57
CA LEU A 153 8.55 -29.10 -35.83
C LEU A 153 9.47 -29.33 -37.02
N TYR A 154 10.63 -28.68 -37.06
CA TYR A 154 11.63 -28.88 -38.10
C TYR A 154 12.22 -30.31 -38.05
N ILE A 155 12.61 -30.78 -36.87
CA ILE A 155 13.14 -32.14 -36.69
C ILE A 155 12.09 -33.19 -37.07
N CYS A 156 10.83 -33.02 -36.67
CA CYS A 156 9.73 -33.90 -37.07
C CYS A 156 9.41 -33.88 -38.56
N SER A 157 9.76 -32.81 -39.28
CA SER A 157 9.53 -32.72 -40.73
C SER A 157 10.66 -33.33 -41.57
N VAL A 158 11.84 -33.51 -40.99
CA VAL A 158 13.04 -34.03 -41.67
C VAL A 158 13.24 -35.53 -41.41
N LEU A 159 12.66 -36.04 -40.32
CA LEU A 159 12.63 -37.46 -39.97
C LEU A 159 11.44 -38.17 -40.62
#